data_AF-A0A662WYA7-F1
#
_entry.id   AF-A0A662WYA7-F1
#
_cell.length_a   1.000
_cell.length_b   1.000
_cell.length_c   1.000
_cell.angle_alpha   90.00
_cell.angle_beta   90.00
_cell.angle_gamma   90.00
#
_symmetry.space_group_name_H-M   'P 1'
#
loop_
_entity.id
_entity.type
_entity.pdbx_description
1 polymer ?
#
loop_
_entity_poly.entity_id
_entity_poly.type
_entity_poly.pdbx_seq_one_letter_code
_entity_poly.pdbx_strand_id
1 'polypeptide(L)'
;TMSLSLVLLLTVVVSLLDSCIAADWHGYVFFYTDVNFGGSMSRYSVDSSQACYALRNLDAGKAVSAKWSNLVQDGTLGSDKKGHAQIAFYTDSTCQSAAKTFSTKAESFPTNFALNGIKNKIAGFMVMETSTTVKGTAAPQWLQPKPTLGNFDPNAQ
;
A
#
# COMPACT_ATOMS: atom_id res chain seq x y z
N THR A 1 21.69 37.91 -31.21
CA THR A 1 22.13 36.50 -31.17
C THR A 1 22.34 36.14 -29.71
N MET A 2 21.48 35.30 -29.13
CA MET A 2 21.74 34.78 -27.76
C MET A 2 23.06 34.02 -27.79
N SER A 3 23.96 34.28 -26.83
CA SER A 3 25.24 33.59 -26.76
C SER A 3 24.98 32.11 -26.47
N LEU A 4 25.72 31.23 -27.14
CA LEU A 4 25.62 29.77 -27.03
C LEU A 4 25.72 29.31 -25.55
N SER A 5 26.47 30.05 -24.74
CA SER A 5 26.63 29.88 -23.29
C SER A 5 25.33 30.08 -22.50
N LEU A 6 24.47 31.03 -22.90
CA LEU A 6 23.19 31.30 -22.23
C LEU A 6 22.16 30.18 -22.53
N VAL A 7 22.22 29.62 -23.74
CA VAL A 7 21.37 28.49 -24.16
C VAL A 7 21.75 27.21 -23.42
N LEU A 8 23.06 26.93 -23.26
CA LEU A 8 23.55 25.76 -22.51
C LEU A 8 23.26 25.84 -21.01
N LEU A 9 23.32 27.03 -20.41
CA LEU A 9 22.96 27.22 -19.00
C LEU A 9 21.47 26.98 -18.76
N LEU A 10 20.60 27.42 -19.69
CA LEU A 10 19.16 27.19 -19.58
C LEU A 10 18.80 25.70 -19.67
N THR A 11 19.44 24.92 -20.56
CA THR A 11 19.12 23.49 -20.72
C THR A 11 19.56 22.66 -19.52
N VAL A 12 20.71 22.96 -18.91
CA VAL A 12 21.18 22.26 -17.69
C VAL A 12 20.23 22.53 -16.51
N VAL A 13 19.73 23.76 -16.35
CA VAL A 13 18.79 24.10 -15.26
C VAL A 13 17.43 23.43 -15.44
N VAL A 14 16.91 23.31 -16.67
CA VAL A 14 15.65 22.59 -16.95
C VAL A 14 15.79 21.08 -16.70
N SER A 15 16.98 20.52 -16.95
CA SER A 15 17.27 19.09 -16.74
C SER A 15 17.33 18.68 -15.25
N LEU A 16 17.52 19.64 -14.35
CA LEU A 16 17.65 19.42 -12.89
C LEU A 16 16.32 19.56 -12.14
N LEU A 17 15.23 19.87 -12.85
CA LEU A 17 13.89 20.09 -12.27
C LEU A 17 12.97 18.87 -12.38
N ASP A 18 13.44 17.72 -12.88
CA ASP A 18 12.76 16.42 -12.75
C ASP A 18 12.89 15.89 -11.31
N SER A 19 12.38 16.68 -10.37
CA SER A 19 11.97 16.16 -9.08
C SER A 19 10.72 15.34 -9.38
N CYS A 20 10.88 14.02 -9.48
CA CYS A 20 9.77 13.09 -9.51
C CYS A 20 8.82 13.47 -8.37
N ILE A 21 7.70 14.12 -8.70
CA ILE A 21 6.62 14.36 -7.76
C ILE A 21 6.10 12.96 -7.47
N ALA A 22 6.57 12.36 -6.37
CA ALA A 22 5.93 11.18 -5.83
C ALA A 22 4.48 11.59 -5.64
N ALA A 23 3.57 10.94 -6.37
CA ALA A 23 2.16 11.21 -6.20
C ALA A 23 1.82 10.88 -4.75
N ASP A 24 1.53 11.90 -3.94
CA ASP A 24 1.08 11.72 -2.57
C ASP A 24 -0.29 11.05 -2.62
N TRP A 25 -0.31 9.72 -2.51
CA TRP A 25 -1.53 8.93 -2.44
C TRP A 25 -1.83 8.59 -0.99
N HIS A 26 -3.11 8.66 -0.63
CA HIS A 26 -3.59 8.24 0.68
C HIS A 26 -4.60 7.11 0.50
N GLY A 27 -4.21 5.92 0.91
CA GLY A 27 -4.97 4.70 0.71
C GLY A 27 -5.41 4.07 2.02
N TYR A 28 -6.23 3.03 1.89
CA TYR A 28 -6.75 2.29 3.03
C TYR A 28 -6.71 0.80 2.77
N VAL A 29 -6.40 0.03 3.81
CA VAL A 29 -6.56 -1.43 3.84
C VAL A 29 -7.59 -1.79 4.90
N PHE A 30 -8.53 -2.64 4.53
CA PHE A 30 -9.63 -3.10 5.38
C PHE A 30 -9.47 -4.60 5.59
N PHE A 31 -9.37 -5.02 6.85
CA PHE A 31 -9.36 -6.41 7.26
C PHE A 31 -10.71 -6.79 7.86
N TYR A 32 -11.19 -7.98 7.51
CA TYR A 32 -12.49 -8.50 7.92
C TYR A 32 -12.33 -9.83 8.65
N THR A 33 -13.13 -10.05 9.69
CA THR A 33 -13.06 -11.28 10.50
C THR A 33 -13.85 -12.46 9.91
N ASP A 34 -14.51 -12.28 8.76
CA ASP A 34 -15.20 -13.33 8.04
C ASP A 34 -14.86 -13.32 6.53
N VAL A 35 -15.27 -14.36 5.82
CA VAL A 35 -15.17 -14.47 4.36
C VAL A 35 -16.05 -13.43 3.68
N ASN A 36 -15.77 -13.16 2.40
CA ASN A 36 -16.54 -12.24 1.56
C ASN A 36 -16.75 -10.87 2.21
N PHE A 37 -15.76 -10.39 2.96
CA PHE A 37 -15.75 -9.07 3.59
C PHE A 37 -16.83 -8.90 4.67
N GLY A 38 -17.21 -10.01 5.33
CA GLY A 38 -18.15 -10.03 6.44
C GLY A 38 -17.51 -9.85 7.82
N GLY A 39 -18.35 -9.79 8.85
CA GLY A 39 -17.90 -9.70 10.25
C GLY A 39 -17.40 -8.31 10.65
N SER A 40 -16.56 -8.26 11.69
CA SER A 40 -15.96 -7.02 12.18
C SER A 40 -14.88 -6.52 11.22
N MET A 41 -14.78 -5.21 11.07
CA MET A 41 -13.84 -4.57 10.16
C MET A 41 -12.80 -3.73 10.92
N SER A 42 -11.54 -3.86 10.53
CA SER A 42 -10.45 -2.97 10.95
C SER A 42 -9.85 -2.28 9.73
N ARG A 43 -9.79 -0.96 9.79
CA ARG A 43 -9.24 -0.09 8.74
C ARG A 43 -7.82 0.29 9.11
N TYR A 44 -6.93 0.43 8.14
CA TYR A 44 -5.58 0.97 8.27
C TYR A 44 -5.35 2.03 7.20
N SER A 45 -4.88 3.21 7.59
CA SER A 45 -4.41 4.24 6.65
C SER A 45 -3.03 3.88 6.12
N VAL A 46 -2.81 4.17 4.85
CA VAL A 46 -1.57 3.85 4.14
C VAL A 46 -1.13 5.08 3.36
N ASP A 47 0.02 5.62 3.74
CA ASP A 47 0.58 6.88 3.24
C ASP A 47 1.91 6.69 2.52
N SER A 48 2.45 5.46 2.56
CA SER A 48 3.77 5.17 2.05
C SER A 48 3.88 3.72 1.58
N SER A 49 4.43 3.55 0.38
CA SER A 49 4.86 2.27 -0.13
C SER A 49 6.22 1.86 0.46
N GLN A 50 6.51 0.56 0.51
CA GLN A 50 7.69 -0.03 1.15
C GLN A 50 7.80 0.23 2.67
N ALA A 51 6.74 0.72 3.31
CA ALA A 51 6.63 0.75 4.76
C ALA A 51 5.95 -0.52 5.28
N CYS A 52 6.47 -1.09 6.38
CA CYS A 52 5.81 -2.17 7.09
C CYS A 52 4.74 -1.62 8.03
N TYR A 53 3.50 -2.07 7.86
CA TYR A 53 2.37 -1.72 8.71
C TYR A 53 2.05 -2.90 9.63
N ALA A 54 2.49 -2.82 10.89
CA ALA A 54 2.12 -3.80 11.90
C ALA A 54 0.63 -3.67 12.26
N LEU A 55 -0.09 -4.79 12.30
CA LEU A 55 -1.46 -4.80 12.78
C LEU A 55 -1.48 -4.57 14.30
N ARG A 56 -2.55 -3.93 14.79
CA ARG A 56 -2.81 -3.81 16.23
C ARG A 56 -2.92 -5.21 16.83
N ASN A 57 -2.49 -5.40 18.07
CA ASN A 57 -2.57 -6.70 18.77
C ASN A 57 -3.99 -7.30 18.77
N LEU A 58 -5.01 -6.45 18.81
CA LEU A 58 -6.41 -6.88 18.79
C LEU A 58 -6.92 -7.31 17.40
N ASP A 59 -6.17 -7.05 16.33
CA ASP A 59 -6.53 -7.41 14.95
C ASP A 59 -5.62 -8.52 14.39
N ALA A 60 -4.37 -8.55 14.85
CA ALA A 60 -3.37 -9.53 14.43
C ALA A 60 -3.92 -10.96 14.62
N GLY A 61 -3.79 -11.77 13.57
CA GLY A 61 -4.28 -13.16 13.56
C GLY A 61 -5.80 -13.31 13.48
N LYS A 62 -6.57 -12.26 13.20
CA LYS A 62 -8.05 -12.34 13.08
C LYS A 62 -8.58 -12.18 11.66
N ALA A 63 -7.75 -11.70 10.74
CA ALA A 63 -8.17 -11.43 9.37
C ALA A 63 -8.47 -12.71 8.57
N VAL A 64 -9.65 -12.73 7.93
CA VAL A 64 -10.16 -13.81 7.07
C VAL A 64 -10.37 -13.34 5.63
N SER A 65 -10.64 -12.05 5.40
CA SER A 65 -10.63 -11.43 4.07
C SER A 65 -10.14 -9.98 4.14
N ALA A 66 -9.79 -9.39 2.99
CA ALA A 66 -9.34 -8.01 2.93
C ALA A 66 -9.74 -7.28 1.66
N LYS A 67 -9.93 -5.97 1.78
CA LYS A 67 -10.08 -5.02 0.66
C LYS A 67 -9.11 -3.86 0.85
N TRP A 68 -8.94 -3.07 -0.19
CA TRP A 68 -8.24 -1.80 -0.10
C TRP A 68 -8.81 -0.79 -1.09
N SER A 69 -8.54 0.49 -0.84
CA SER A 69 -8.92 1.58 -1.73
C SER A 69 -7.80 2.61 -1.83
N ASN A 70 -7.71 3.28 -2.98
CA ASN A 70 -6.75 4.34 -3.25
C ASN A 70 -5.28 3.98 -2.93
N LEU A 71 -4.91 2.69 -3.03
CA LEU A 71 -3.51 2.29 -3.05
C LEU A 71 -2.92 2.62 -4.42
N VAL A 72 -1.63 2.93 -4.46
CA VAL A 72 -0.90 2.99 -5.73
C VAL A 72 -1.10 1.69 -6.51
N GLN A 73 -1.44 1.82 -7.80
CA GLN A 73 -1.76 0.69 -8.69
C GLN A 73 -0.61 0.34 -9.63
N ASP A 74 0.12 1.36 -10.07
CA ASP A 74 1.27 1.21 -10.94
C ASP A 74 2.53 0.97 -10.11
N GLY A 75 3.50 0.27 -10.68
CA GLY A 75 4.75 -0.08 -10.01
C GLY A 75 5.76 -0.70 -10.96
N THR A 76 6.76 -1.40 -10.44
CA THR A 76 7.79 -2.05 -11.26
C THR A 76 7.97 -3.54 -10.94
N LEU A 77 7.12 -4.10 -10.08
CA LEU A 77 7.27 -5.49 -9.58
C LEU A 77 6.53 -6.56 -10.39
N GLY A 78 5.76 -6.16 -11.41
CA GLY A 78 5.06 -7.08 -12.31
C GLY A 78 6.00 -7.77 -13.30
N SER A 79 5.81 -9.08 -13.53
CA SER A 79 6.62 -9.90 -14.46
C SER A 79 6.49 -9.51 -15.94
N ASP A 80 5.51 -8.67 -16.27
CA ASP A 80 5.15 -8.27 -17.64
C ASP A 80 5.82 -6.96 -18.10
N LYS A 81 6.75 -6.41 -17.31
CA LYS A 81 7.41 -5.10 -17.54
C LYS A 81 6.44 -3.90 -17.61
N LYS A 82 5.14 -4.10 -17.37
CA LYS A 82 4.14 -3.03 -17.20
C LYS A 82 3.85 -2.75 -15.73
N GLY A 83 4.34 -3.61 -14.84
CA GLY A 83 4.62 -3.31 -13.44
C GLY A 83 3.40 -2.82 -12.66
N HIS A 84 2.80 -3.71 -11.88
CA HIS A 84 1.73 -3.31 -10.97
C HIS A 84 2.26 -3.35 -9.55
N ALA A 85 1.83 -2.38 -8.75
CA ALA A 85 2.05 -2.44 -7.32
C ALA A 85 1.31 -3.65 -6.74
N GLN A 86 1.86 -4.18 -5.65
CA GLN A 86 1.33 -5.32 -4.94
C GLN A 86 1.13 -4.98 -3.47
N ILE A 87 0.17 -5.63 -2.83
CA ILE A 87 0.09 -5.66 -1.37
C ILE A 87 0.57 -7.03 -0.89
N ALA A 88 1.54 -7.01 0.02
CA ALA A 88 2.09 -8.20 0.68
C ALA A 88 1.52 -8.33 2.09
N PHE A 89 1.11 -9.53 2.46
CA PHE A 89 0.70 -9.89 3.81
C PHE A 89 1.75 -10.77 4.48
N TYR A 90 1.98 -10.52 5.77
CA TYR A 90 3.03 -11.13 6.56
C TYR A 90 2.45 -11.78 7.81
N THR A 91 3.04 -12.89 8.24
CA THR A 91 2.66 -13.54 9.51
C THR A 91 3.40 -13.01 10.72
N ASP A 92 4.39 -12.15 10.49
CA ASP A 92 5.11 -11.39 11.51
C ASP A 92 4.80 -9.88 11.36
N SER A 93 4.98 -9.12 12.44
CA SER A 93 4.72 -7.68 12.47
C SER A 93 5.90 -6.84 11.96
N THR A 94 7.01 -7.47 11.55
CA THR A 94 8.24 -6.81 11.08
C THR A 94 8.40 -6.85 9.57
N CYS A 95 7.46 -7.49 8.87
CA CYS A 95 7.42 -7.66 7.43
C CYS A 95 8.70 -8.29 6.83
N GLN A 96 9.27 -9.31 7.49
CA GLN A 96 10.52 -9.92 7.03
C GLN A 96 10.36 -10.81 5.80
N SER A 97 9.26 -11.59 5.73
CA SER A 97 9.02 -12.51 4.61
C SER A 97 7.53 -12.56 4.26
N ALA A 98 7.20 -12.18 3.04
CA ALA A 98 5.81 -12.12 2.59
C ALA A 98 5.21 -13.53 2.51
N ALA A 99 4.10 -13.75 3.20
CA ALA A 99 3.37 -15.02 3.15
C ALA A 99 2.51 -15.12 1.88
N LYS A 100 1.94 -13.99 1.43
CA LYS A 100 1.18 -13.90 0.17
C LYS A 100 1.18 -12.48 -0.37
N THR A 101 1.14 -12.35 -1.69
CA THR A 101 1.01 -11.07 -2.39
C THR A 101 -0.22 -11.07 -3.28
N PHE A 102 -0.81 -9.89 -3.44
CA PHE A 102 -1.94 -9.63 -4.33
C PHE A 102 -1.66 -8.34 -5.10
N SER A 103 -2.24 -8.20 -6.30
CA SER A 103 -2.24 -6.91 -7.02
C SER A 103 -2.96 -5.85 -6.19
N THR A 104 -2.53 -4.59 -6.20
CA THR A 104 -3.28 -3.49 -5.54
C THR A 104 -4.46 -2.99 -6.37
N LYS A 105 -4.73 -3.56 -7.55
CA LYS A 105 -5.94 -3.25 -8.30
C LYS A 105 -7.19 -3.83 -7.64
N ALA A 106 -8.30 -3.11 -7.73
CA ALA A 106 -9.53 -3.41 -6.98
C ALA A 106 -10.20 -4.73 -7.40
N GLU A 107 -9.87 -5.29 -8.55
CA GLU A 107 -10.38 -6.59 -8.99
C GLU A 107 -9.76 -7.81 -8.29
N SER A 108 -8.72 -7.62 -7.46
CA SER A 108 -7.90 -8.72 -6.92
C SER A 108 -8.03 -8.96 -5.41
N PHE A 109 -9.14 -8.51 -4.79
CA PHE A 109 -9.33 -8.63 -3.35
C PHE A 109 -9.43 -10.11 -2.89
N PRO A 110 -8.69 -10.52 -1.85
CA PRO A 110 -8.84 -11.84 -1.25
C PRO A 110 -10.15 -11.92 -0.45
N THR A 111 -11.17 -12.53 -1.04
CA THR A 111 -12.47 -12.80 -0.39
C THR A 111 -12.36 -13.88 0.69
N ASN A 112 -11.32 -14.72 0.67
CA ASN A 112 -11.11 -15.78 1.65
C ASN A 112 -9.63 -16.17 1.74
N PHE A 113 -8.93 -15.73 2.79
CA PHE A 113 -7.54 -16.05 3.06
C PHE A 113 -7.26 -17.53 3.33
N ALA A 114 -8.28 -18.35 3.61
CA ALA A 114 -8.08 -19.79 3.77
C ALA A 114 -7.61 -20.43 2.46
N LEU A 115 -8.09 -19.94 1.31
CA LEU A 115 -7.68 -20.39 -0.02
C LEU A 115 -6.21 -20.09 -0.34
N ASN A 116 -5.58 -19.23 0.47
CA ASN A 116 -4.18 -18.85 0.34
C ASN A 116 -3.31 -19.32 1.52
N GLY A 117 -3.87 -20.09 2.46
CA GLY A 117 -3.13 -20.63 3.61
C GLY A 117 -2.78 -19.62 4.72
N ILE A 118 -3.28 -18.38 4.62
CA ILE A 118 -2.93 -17.25 5.51
C ILE A 118 -4.08 -16.77 6.41
N LYS A 119 -5.22 -17.48 6.42
CA LYS A 119 -6.35 -17.19 7.33
C LYS A 119 -5.85 -17.14 8.77
N ASN A 120 -6.26 -16.11 9.52
CA ASN A 120 -5.96 -15.93 10.94
C ASN A 120 -4.46 -15.91 11.28
N LYS A 121 -3.59 -15.55 10.32
CA LYS A 121 -2.14 -15.50 10.55
C LYS A 121 -1.53 -14.13 10.30
N ILE A 122 -2.27 -13.20 9.71
CA ILE A 122 -1.74 -11.90 9.29
C ILE A 122 -1.43 -11.03 10.51
N ALA A 123 -0.18 -10.55 10.59
CA ALA A 123 0.32 -9.67 11.65
C ALA A 123 0.96 -8.39 11.09
N GLY A 124 1.25 -8.34 9.79
CA GLY A 124 1.73 -7.15 9.10
C GLY A 124 1.31 -7.11 7.64
N PHE A 125 1.38 -5.93 7.02
CA PHE A 125 1.25 -5.78 5.58
C PHE A 125 2.18 -4.68 5.03
N MET A 126 2.46 -4.71 3.73
CA MET A 126 3.25 -3.70 3.02
C MET A 126 2.72 -3.51 1.60
N VAL A 127 2.66 -2.26 1.15
CA VAL A 127 2.43 -1.94 -0.27
C VAL A 127 3.78 -1.89 -0.99
N MET A 128 3.99 -2.80 -1.93
CA MET A 128 5.20 -2.96 -2.72
C MET A 128 4.99 -2.32 -4.09
N GLU A 129 5.61 -1.18 -4.31
CA GLU A 129 5.47 -0.42 -5.56
C GLU A 129 6.68 -0.67 -6.46
N THR A 130 7.88 -0.42 -5.93
CA THR A 130 9.14 -0.53 -6.67
C THR A 130 10.08 -1.61 -6.13
N SER A 131 9.84 -2.09 -4.91
CA SER A 131 10.71 -3.05 -4.22
C SER A 131 9.92 -3.93 -3.27
N THR A 132 10.41 -5.16 -3.07
CA THR A 132 9.95 -6.10 -2.04
C THR A 132 10.62 -5.88 -0.69
N THR A 133 11.58 -4.96 -0.61
CA THR A 133 12.33 -4.65 0.61
C THR A 133 11.61 -3.57 1.43
N VAL A 134 11.54 -3.80 2.74
CA VAL A 134 11.06 -2.81 3.71
C VAL A 134 12.06 -1.65 3.80
N LYS A 135 11.61 -0.43 3.50
CA LYS A 135 12.41 0.81 3.62
C LYS A 135 12.13 1.58 4.91
N GLY A 136 11.07 1.21 5.64
CA GLY A 136 10.71 1.82 6.91
C GLY A 136 9.55 1.10 7.60
N THR A 137 9.20 1.56 8.78
CA THR A 137 8.01 1.10 9.52
C THR A 137 6.99 2.22 9.58
N ALA A 138 5.74 1.92 9.27
CA ALA A 138 4.65 2.87 9.44
C ALA A 138 4.45 3.16 10.94
N ALA A 139 4.14 4.41 11.25
CA ALA A 139 3.81 4.76 12.61
C ALA A 139 2.51 4.05 13.04
N PRO A 140 2.42 3.56 14.30
CA PRO A 140 1.24 2.86 14.78
C PRO A 140 -0.05 3.65 14.55
N GLN A 141 -1.13 2.93 14.25
CA GLN A 141 -2.40 3.57 13.89
C GLN A 141 -2.98 4.47 14.99
N TRP A 142 -2.72 4.17 16.26
CA TRP A 142 -3.16 4.99 17.41
C TRP A 142 -2.32 6.26 17.62
N LEU A 143 -1.27 6.46 16.83
CA LEU A 143 -0.49 7.70 16.75
C LEU A 143 -0.82 8.51 15.48
N GLN A 144 -1.61 7.96 14.55
CA GLN A 144 -2.06 8.68 13.36
C GLN A 144 -3.16 9.69 13.74
N PRO A 145 -3.15 10.91 13.18
CA PRO A 145 -4.25 11.85 13.36
C PRO A 145 -5.58 11.18 12.97
N LYS A 146 -6.62 11.33 13.79
CA LYS A 146 -7.96 10.83 13.43
C LYS A 146 -8.37 11.44 12.08
N PRO A 147 -8.87 10.65 11.11
CA PRO A 147 -9.42 11.21 9.89
C PRO A 147 -10.54 12.19 10.26
N THR A 148 -10.46 13.42 9.77
CA THR A 148 -11.58 14.36 9.85
C THR A 148 -12.76 13.74 9.09
N LEU A 149 -13.90 13.63 9.74
CA LEU A 149 -15.16 13.11 9.20
C LEU A 149 -15.63 13.98 8.02
N GLY A 150 -15.06 13.75 6.84
CA GLY A 150 -15.51 14.30 5.57
C GLY A 150 -15.95 13.15 4.68
N ASN A 151 -17.28 12.98 4.54
CA ASN A 151 -17.99 12.15 3.56
C ASN A 151 -17.30 10.83 3.15
N PHE A 152 -17.30 9.84 4.05
CA PHE A 152 -17.01 8.47 3.68
C PHE A 152 -18.32 7.74 3.35
N ASP A 153 -18.57 7.46 2.07
CA ASP A 153 -19.58 6.48 1.65
C ASP A 153 -18.91 5.09 1.57
N PRO A 154 -19.26 4.14 2.45
CA PRO A 154 -18.72 2.77 2.39
C PRO A 154 -19.17 1.97 1.16
N ASN A 155 -20.03 2.53 0.29
CA ASN A 155 -20.59 1.86 -0.88
C ASN A 155 -20.21 2.51 -2.22
N ALA A 156 -19.32 3.51 -2.26
CA ALA A 156 -18.87 4.08 -3.52
C ALA A 156 -18.01 3.04 -4.28
N GLN A 157 -18.63 2.43 -5.29
CA GLN A 157 -18.01 1.51 -6.25
C GLN A 157 -17.14 2.26 -7.26
#